data_AF-A0A1H7IX20-F1
#
_entry.id   AF-A0A1H7IX20-F1
#
_cell.length_a   1.000
_cell.length_b   1.000
_cell.length_c   1.000
_cell.angle_alpha   90.00
_cell.angle_beta   90.00
_cell.angle_gamma   90.00
#
_symmetry.space_group_name_H-M   'P 1'
#
loop_
_entity.id
_entity.type
_entity.pdbx_description
1 polymer ?
#
loop_
_entity_poly.entity_id
_entity_poly.type
_entity_poly.pdbx_seq_one_letter_code
_entity_poly.pdbx_strand_id
1 'polypeptide(L)'
;MSQFPTGASARRLVASVQKLERTLSTAGLPRFMARLPVCWLSWHYCRMLDQKIVRMRKIAGKFDSWGPTIREVSPVAQERLEMLDLDHSMRTDIEFTKVTMMELRDYCTDIGRMFEQLGYDSAALKRRQATLVAVLEASCASASRMQEALTRHDDLVLARLRAEADAASAAAARAAV
;
A
#
# COMPACT_ATOMS: atom_id res chain seq x y z
N MET A 1 4.46 1.22 13.95
CA MET A 1 3.85 -0.08 13.58
C MET A 1 2.49 -0.18 14.25
N SER A 2 1.42 -0.12 13.48
CA SER A 2 0.06 -0.16 14.01
C SER A 2 -0.40 -1.61 14.06
N GLN A 3 -0.05 -2.32 15.15
CA GLN A 3 -0.67 -3.60 15.47
C GLN A 3 -2.13 -3.34 15.85
N PHE A 4 -3.00 -3.16 14.87
CA PHE A 4 -4.43 -3.20 15.11
C PHE A 4 -4.81 -4.68 15.32
N PRO A 5 -5.33 -5.07 16.49
CA PRO A 5 -5.88 -6.40 16.67
C PRO A 5 -7.25 -6.41 15.98
N THR A 6 -7.26 -6.34 14.64
CA THR A 6 -8.43 -6.18 13.79
C THR A 6 -9.42 -7.32 14.01
N GLY A 7 -8.92 -8.54 14.22
CA GLY A 7 -9.75 -9.69 14.60
C GLY A 7 -10.46 -9.52 15.95
N ALA A 8 -9.88 -8.81 16.93
CA ALA A 8 -10.53 -8.56 18.22
C ALA A 8 -11.49 -7.36 18.19
N SER A 9 -11.20 -6.33 17.39
CA SER A 9 -12.10 -5.18 17.21
C SER A 9 -13.31 -5.54 16.32
N ALA A 10 -13.10 -6.26 15.22
CA ALA A 10 -14.18 -6.74 14.34
C ALA A 10 -15.13 -7.69 15.09
N ARG A 11 -14.59 -8.65 15.87
CA ARG A 11 -15.43 -9.54 16.72
C ARG A 11 -16.27 -8.77 17.73
N ARG A 12 -15.69 -7.76 18.39
CA ARG A 12 -16.43 -6.88 19.33
C ARG A 12 -17.52 -6.06 18.63
N LEU A 13 -17.25 -5.59 17.41
CA LEU A 13 -18.23 -4.87 16.60
C LEU A 13 -19.39 -5.80 16.19
N VAL A 14 -19.09 -7.01 15.71
CA VAL A 14 -20.10 -8.03 15.39
C VAL A 14 -20.98 -8.32 16.60
N ALA A 15 -20.38 -8.61 17.76
CA ALA A 15 -21.12 -8.89 18.98
C ALA A 15 -22.03 -7.71 19.39
N SER A 16 -21.53 -6.48 19.30
CA SER A 16 -22.29 -5.27 19.61
C SER A 16 -23.45 -5.05 18.65
N VAL A 17 -23.23 -5.24 17.35
CA VAL A 17 -24.26 -5.08 16.33
C VAL A 17 -25.34 -6.16 16.48
N GLN A 18 -24.96 -7.43 16.64
CA GLN A 18 -25.90 -8.52 16.89
C GLN A 18 -26.68 -8.35 18.19
N LYS A 19 -26.06 -7.78 19.23
CA LYS A 19 -26.76 -7.44 20.47
C LYS A 19 -27.80 -6.36 20.22
N LEU A 20 -27.44 -5.31 19.48
CA LEU A 20 -28.35 -4.23 19.11
C LEU A 20 -29.52 -4.74 18.26
N GLU A 21 -29.26 -5.57 17.23
CA GLU A 21 -30.32 -6.19 16.42
C GLU A 21 -31.29 -7.00 17.29
N ARG A 22 -30.78 -7.78 18.25
CA ARG A 22 -31.59 -8.54 19.20
C ARG A 22 -32.43 -7.61 20.08
N THR A 23 -31.83 -6.57 20.66
CA THR A 23 -32.54 -5.60 21.51
C THR A 23 -33.66 -4.89 20.75
N LEU A 24 -33.39 -4.47 19.50
CA LEU A 24 -34.41 -3.83 18.65
C LEU A 24 -35.54 -4.81 18.30
N SER A 25 -35.19 -6.07 17.97
CA SER A 25 -36.20 -7.10 17.70
C SER A 25 -37.06 -7.40 18.93
N THR A 26 -36.48 -7.46 20.13
CA THR A 26 -37.24 -7.69 21.38
C THR A 26 -38.11 -6.50 21.78
N ALA A 27 -37.76 -5.30 21.33
CA ALA A 27 -38.56 -4.09 21.54
C ALA A 27 -39.77 -3.99 20.58
N GLY A 28 -40.02 -5.01 19.76
CA GLY A 28 -41.17 -5.07 18.85
C GLY A 28 -40.96 -4.38 17.50
N LEU A 29 -39.73 -3.98 17.17
CA LEU A 29 -39.44 -3.39 15.86
C LEU A 29 -39.53 -4.44 14.73
N PRO A 30 -40.09 -4.05 13.57
CA PRO A 30 -40.04 -4.89 12.38
C PRO A 30 -38.61 -5.27 12.00
N ARG A 31 -38.44 -6.47 11.45
CA ARG A 31 -37.12 -7.03 11.10
C ARG A 31 -36.28 -6.13 10.19
N PHE A 32 -36.91 -5.37 9.29
CA PHE A 32 -36.19 -4.42 8.43
C PHE A 32 -35.59 -3.25 9.22
N MET A 33 -36.27 -2.75 10.26
CA MET A 33 -35.73 -1.70 11.12
C MET A 33 -34.65 -2.24 12.06
N ALA A 34 -34.82 -3.46 12.56
CA ALA A 34 -33.80 -4.13 13.36
C ALA A 34 -32.48 -4.33 12.59
N ARG A 35 -32.53 -4.44 11.25
CA ARG A 35 -31.34 -4.55 10.36
C ARG A 35 -30.71 -3.22 9.95
N LEU A 36 -31.33 -2.07 10.25
CA LEU A 36 -30.79 -0.75 9.91
C LEU A 36 -29.33 -0.54 10.35
N PRO A 37 -28.89 -0.97 11.55
CA PRO A 37 -27.51 -0.80 11.98
C PRO A 37 -26.49 -1.45 11.03
N VAL A 38 -26.79 -2.66 10.53
CA VAL A 38 -25.91 -3.37 9.58
C VAL A 38 -25.92 -2.69 8.21
N CYS A 39 -27.09 -2.28 7.73
CA CYS A 39 -27.20 -1.52 6.48
C CYS A 39 -26.39 -0.22 6.52
N TRP A 40 -26.49 0.52 7.63
CA TRP A 40 -25.74 1.76 7.83
C TRP A 40 -24.23 1.50 7.90
N LEU A 41 -23.81 0.46 8.62
CA LEU A 41 -22.40 0.06 8.67
C LEU A 41 -21.85 -0.30 7.28
N SER A 42 -22.61 -1.05 6.49
CA SER A 42 -22.26 -1.37 5.10
C SER A 42 -22.13 -0.11 4.25
N TRP A 43 -23.08 0.82 4.35
CA TRP A 43 -23.03 2.07 3.60
C TRP A 43 -21.80 2.91 3.97
N HIS A 44 -21.55 3.09 5.27
CA HIS A 44 -20.38 3.80 5.77
C HIS A 44 -19.09 3.18 5.24
N TYR A 45 -18.99 1.85 5.26
CA TYR A 45 -17.82 1.14 4.77
C TYR A 45 -17.65 1.26 3.25
N CYS A 46 -18.73 1.20 2.46
CA CYS A 46 -18.67 1.49 1.02
C CYS A 46 -18.08 2.88 0.72
N ARG A 47 -18.48 3.92 1.48
CA ARG A 47 -17.90 5.27 1.31
C ARG A 47 -16.43 5.32 1.68
N MET A 48 -16.03 4.62 2.73
CA MET A 48 -14.63 4.50 3.13
C MET A 48 -13.81 3.84 2.02
N LEU A 49 -14.30 2.74 1.43
CA LEU A 49 -13.65 2.07 0.31
C LEU A 49 -13.47 3.00 -0.90
N ASP A 50 -14.52 3.75 -1.26
CA ASP A 50 -14.44 4.70 -2.38
C ASP A 50 -13.31 5.72 -2.17
N GLN A 51 -13.19 6.28 -0.96
CA GLN A 51 -12.09 7.20 -0.62
C GLN A 51 -10.71 6.52 -0.69
N LYS A 52 -10.60 5.28 -0.20
CA LYS A 52 -9.34 4.52 -0.25
C LYS A 52 -8.94 4.20 -1.69
N ILE A 53 -9.88 3.80 -2.54
CA ILE A 53 -9.65 3.54 -3.96
C ILE A 53 -9.10 4.78 -4.66
N VAL A 54 -9.71 5.95 -4.46
CA VAL A 54 -9.23 7.21 -5.07
C VAL A 54 -7.81 7.53 -4.62
N ARG A 55 -7.51 7.40 -3.31
CA ARG A 55 -6.16 7.64 -2.79
C ARG A 55 -5.14 6.67 -3.38
N MET A 56 -5.47 5.38 -3.47
CA MET A 56 -4.55 4.38 -4.01
C MET A 56 -4.28 4.60 -5.50
N ARG A 57 -5.29 4.96 -6.30
CA ARG A 57 -5.09 5.35 -7.70
C ARG A 57 -4.15 6.54 -7.86
N LYS A 58 -4.24 7.52 -6.95
CA LYS A 58 -3.31 8.67 -6.96
C LYS A 58 -1.88 8.24 -6.65
N ILE A 59 -1.68 7.32 -5.70
CA ILE A 59 -0.36 6.78 -5.37
C ILE A 59 0.20 5.98 -6.55
N ALA A 60 -0.61 5.12 -7.17
CA ALA A 60 -0.21 4.40 -8.37
C ALA A 60 0.26 5.35 -9.49
N GLY A 61 -0.51 6.41 -9.77
CA GLY A 61 -0.12 7.41 -10.76
C GLY A 61 1.17 8.15 -10.42
N LYS A 62 1.48 8.38 -9.13
CA LYS A 62 2.77 8.93 -8.72
C LYS A 62 3.91 7.94 -9.01
N PHE A 63 3.72 6.66 -8.74
CA PHE A 63 4.75 5.66 -9.04
C PHE A 63 5.04 5.61 -10.54
N ASP A 64 4.00 5.62 -11.37
CA ASP A 64 4.18 5.61 -12.82
C ASP A 64 4.88 6.87 -13.35
N SER A 65 4.70 8.03 -12.68
CA SER A 65 5.30 9.29 -13.11
C SER A 65 6.78 9.47 -12.74
N TRP A 66 7.34 8.66 -11.85
CA TRP A 66 8.75 8.79 -11.41
C TRP A 66 9.73 7.99 -12.26
N GLY A 67 9.24 6.99 -13.01
CA GLY A 67 10.05 6.17 -13.91
C GLY A 67 10.88 6.94 -14.95
N PRO A 68 10.37 8.03 -15.57
CA PRO A 68 11.15 8.87 -16.48
C PRO A 68 12.19 9.71 -15.74
N THR A 69 11.82 10.27 -14.58
CA THR A 69 12.67 11.19 -13.81
C THR A 69 13.96 10.52 -13.32
N ILE A 70 13.89 9.26 -12.89
CA ILE A 70 15.08 8.50 -12.46
C ILE A 70 16.08 8.28 -13.62
N ARG A 71 15.63 8.32 -14.87
CA ARG A 71 16.51 8.13 -16.05
C ARG A 71 17.21 9.41 -16.51
N GLU A 72 16.77 10.58 -16.04
CA GLU A 72 17.24 11.88 -16.55
C GLU A 72 18.30 12.56 -15.65
N VAL A 73 18.67 11.97 -14.51
CA VAL A 73 19.60 12.60 -13.54
C VAL A 73 21.08 12.40 -13.92
N SER A 74 21.85 13.49 -13.81
CA SER A 74 23.13 13.85 -14.45
C SER A 74 24.40 13.39 -13.69
N PRO A 75 25.65 13.51 -14.24
CA PRO A 75 26.76 12.58 -13.97
C PRO A 75 27.95 13.10 -13.13
N VAL A 76 27.78 13.95 -12.11
CA VAL A 76 28.92 14.40 -11.25
C VAL A 76 29.12 13.47 -10.03
N ALA A 77 30.37 13.20 -9.62
CA ALA A 77 30.67 12.18 -8.60
C ALA A 77 30.07 12.44 -7.19
N GLN A 78 30.01 13.70 -6.75
CA GLN A 78 29.32 14.09 -5.51
C GLN A 78 27.80 13.86 -5.63
N GLU A 79 27.23 14.28 -6.76
CA GLU A 79 25.82 14.05 -7.10
C GLU A 79 25.50 12.54 -7.17
N ARG A 80 26.44 11.69 -7.59
CA ARG A 80 26.26 10.23 -7.63
C ARG A 80 26.15 9.59 -6.24
N LEU A 81 26.94 10.03 -5.26
CA LEU A 81 26.85 9.52 -3.89
C LEU A 81 25.57 9.97 -3.20
N GLU A 82 25.20 11.24 -3.37
CA GLU A 82 23.92 11.78 -2.88
C GLU A 82 22.72 11.07 -3.53
N MET A 83 22.84 10.70 -4.81
CA MET A 83 21.83 9.95 -5.53
C MET A 83 21.70 8.50 -5.04
N LEU A 84 22.80 7.82 -4.67
CA LEU A 84 22.74 6.49 -4.06
C LEU A 84 22.00 6.51 -2.70
N ASP A 85 22.25 7.53 -1.87
CA ASP A 85 21.55 7.67 -0.58
C ASP A 85 20.06 7.97 -0.79
N LEU A 86 19.75 8.85 -1.74
CA LEU A 86 18.36 9.14 -2.13
C LEU A 86 17.64 7.88 -2.64
N ASP A 87 18.27 7.09 -3.49
CA ASP A 87 17.72 5.84 -4.03
C ASP A 87 17.52 4.78 -2.92
N HIS A 88 18.39 4.74 -1.91
CA HIS A 88 18.23 3.90 -0.73
C HIS A 88 17.04 4.33 0.15
N SER A 89 16.93 5.63 0.42
CA SER A 89 15.81 6.21 1.17
C SER A 89 14.48 5.97 0.44
N MET A 90 14.42 6.23 -0.86
CA MET A 90 13.24 6.00 -1.69
C MET A 90 12.83 4.52 -1.71
N ARG A 91 13.77 3.57 -1.79
CA ARG A 91 13.44 2.13 -1.71
C ARG A 91 12.81 1.76 -0.38
N THR A 92 13.29 2.34 0.72
CA THR A 92 12.73 2.12 2.06
C THR A 92 11.30 2.65 2.14
N ASP A 93 11.05 3.85 1.63
CA ASP A 93 9.71 4.45 1.58
C ASP A 93 8.74 3.65 0.69
N ILE A 94 9.23 3.15 -0.45
CA ILE A 94 8.44 2.29 -1.35
C ILE A 94 8.09 0.97 -0.65
N GLU A 95 9.03 0.36 0.06
CA GLU A 95 8.79 -0.89 0.78
C GLU A 95 7.79 -0.69 1.91
N PHE A 96 7.94 0.39 2.69
CA PHE A 96 6.98 0.77 3.71
C PHE A 96 5.57 0.97 3.13
N THR A 97 5.48 1.62 1.97
CA THR A 97 4.21 1.83 1.26
C THR A 97 3.59 0.50 0.80
N LYS A 98 4.39 -0.42 0.26
CA LYS A 98 3.93 -1.77 -0.13
C LYS A 98 3.39 -2.55 1.06
N VAL A 99 4.10 -2.56 2.18
CA VAL A 99 3.65 -3.22 3.43
C VAL A 99 2.31 -2.64 3.86
N THR A 100 2.19 -1.31 3.90
CA THR A 100 0.94 -0.63 4.25
C THR A 100 -0.22 -0.98 3.31
N MET A 101 0.04 -1.13 2.01
CA MET A 101 -0.96 -1.57 1.02
C MET A 101 -1.41 -3.02 1.28
N MET A 102 -0.51 -3.91 1.66
CA MET A 102 -0.84 -5.29 2.02
C MET A 102 -1.65 -5.36 3.31
N GLU A 103 -1.30 -4.57 4.32
CA GLU A 103 -2.12 -4.45 5.55
C GLU A 103 -3.54 -3.95 5.23
N LEU A 104 -3.67 -2.98 4.31
CA LEU A 104 -4.97 -2.49 3.89
C LEU A 104 -5.80 -3.55 3.16
N ARG A 105 -5.16 -4.41 2.34
CA ARG A 105 -5.82 -5.55 1.70
C ARG A 105 -6.37 -6.51 2.76
N ASP A 106 -5.55 -6.88 3.73
CA ASP A 106 -5.93 -7.83 4.78
C ASP A 106 -7.08 -7.28 5.63
N TYR A 107 -7.03 -5.98 5.95
CA TYR A 107 -8.14 -5.26 6.61
C TYR A 107 -9.45 -5.33 5.81
N CYS A 108 -9.39 -5.21 4.48
CA CYS A 108 -10.58 -5.29 3.64
C CYS A 108 -11.18 -6.69 3.61
N THR A 109 -10.34 -7.73 3.60
CA THR A 109 -10.77 -9.13 3.69
C THR A 109 -11.43 -9.42 5.04
N ASP A 110 -10.83 -8.96 6.14
CA ASP A 110 -11.39 -9.14 7.49
C ASP A 110 -12.77 -8.49 7.64
N ILE A 111 -12.99 -7.32 7.04
CA ILE A 111 -14.31 -6.68 7.05
C ILE A 111 -15.31 -7.41 6.17
N GLY A 112 -14.90 -7.96 5.03
CA GLY A 112 -15.74 -8.86 4.24
C GLY A 112 -16.26 -10.02 5.10
N ARG A 113 -15.34 -10.71 5.79
CA ARG A 113 -15.68 -11.80 6.72
C ARG A 113 -16.59 -11.33 7.86
N MET A 114 -16.42 -10.11 8.35
CA MET A 114 -17.27 -9.51 9.37
C MET A 114 -18.73 -9.37 8.90
N PHE A 115 -18.96 -8.91 7.68
CA PHE A 115 -20.32 -8.80 7.12
C PHE A 115 -20.94 -10.18 6.85
N GLU A 116 -20.13 -11.16 6.42
CA GLU A 116 -20.58 -12.55 6.31
C GLU A 116 -21.04 -13.11 7.66
N GLN A 117 -20.31 -12.86 8.74
CA GLN A 117 -20.69 -13.25 10.11
C GLN A 117 -21.98 -12.57 10.61
N LEU A 118 -22.30 -11.38 10.08
CA LEU A 118 -23.56 -10.68 10.35
C LEU A 118 -24.73 -11.19 9.47
N GLY A 119 -24.45 -12.11 8.55
CA GLY A 119 -25.41 -12.62 7.57
C GLY A 119 -25.87 -11.55 6.58
N TYR A 120 -24.98 -10.61 6.24
CA TYR A 120 -25.26 -9.51 5.34
C TYR A 120 -24.47 -9.66 4.04
N ASP A 121 -25.17 -9.81 2.93
CA ASP A 121 -24.58 -9.88 1.59
C ASP A 121 -24.92 -8.63 0.78
N SER A 122 -23.89 -7.96 0.28
CA SER A 122 -24.02 -6.79 -0.58
C SER A 122 -23.10 -6.89 -1.78
N ALA A 123 -23.71 -7.03 -2.97
CA ALA A 123 -22.97 -7.03 -4.23
C ALA A 123 -22.20 -5.72 -4.44
N ALA A 124 -22.75 -4.58 -3.99
CA ALA A 124 -22.11 -3.28 -4.09
C ALA A 124 -20.83 -3.20 -3.25
N LEU A 125 -20.84 -3.82 -2.07
CA LEU A 125 -19.68 -3.92 -1.19
C LEU A 125 -18.60 -4.82 -1.81
N LYS A 126 -18.99 -6.04 -2.23
CA LYS A 126 -18.09 -7.01 -2.86
C LYS A 126 -17.37 -6.43 -4.08
N ARG A 127 -18.10 -5.70 -4.95
CA ARG A 127 -17.50 -5.03 -6.12
C ARG A 127 -16.47 -3.97 -5.73
N ARG A 128 -16.74 -3.17 -4.70
CA ARG A 128 -15.79 -2.15 -4.20
C ARG A 128 -14.57 -2.78 -3.57
N GLN A 129 -14.74 -3.85 -2.79
CA GLN A 129 -13.62 -4.61 -2.22
C GLN A 129 -12.74 -5.17 -3.34
N ALA A 130 -13.31 -5.85 -4.32
CA ALA A 130 -12.58 -6.37 -5.47
C ALA A 130 -11.83 -5.25 -6.23
N THR A 131 -12.48 -4.09 -6.41
CA THR A 131 -11.86 -2.93 -7.06
C THR A 131 -10.67 -2.41 -6.26
N LEU A 132 -10.80 -2.30 -4.94
CA LEU A 132 -9.70 -1.86 -4.08
C LEU A 132 -8.54 -2.85 -4.11
N VAL A 133 -8.81 -4.15 -4.01
CA VAL A 133 -7.78 -5.21 -4.08
C VAL A 133 -7.03 -5.13 -5.41
N ALA A 134 -7.74 -5.05 -6.53
CA ALA A 134 -7.12 -4.92 -7.85
C ALA A 134 -6.24 -3.67 -7.97
N VAL A 135 -6.68 -2.52 -7.42
CA VAL A 135 -5.86 -1.30 -7.40
C VAL A 135 -4.64 -1.45 -6.51
N LEU A 136 -4.74 -2.13 -5.36
CA LEU A 136 -3.62 -2.40 -4.47
C LEU A 136 -2.58 -3.30 -5.15
N GLU A 137 -3.02 -4.38 -5.79
CA GLU A 137 -2.15 -5.28 -6.55
C GLU A 137 -1.41 -4.55 -7.67
N ALA A 138 -2.13 -3.75 -8.47
CA ALA A 138 -1.54 -2.93 -9.52
C ALA A 138 -0.51 -1.91 -8.96
N SER A 139 -0.83 -1.30 -7.82
CA SER A 139 0.06 -0.33 -7.15
C SER A 139 1.33 -1.01 -6.63
N CYS A 140 1.21 -2.18 -5.99
CA CYS A 140 2.36 -2.96 -5.54
C CYS A 140 3.23 -3.43 -6.71
N ALA A 141 2.63 -3.80 -7.84
CA ALA A 141 3.37 -4.13 -9.05
C ALA A 141 4.13 -2.92 -9.60
N SER A 142 3.53 -1.73 -9.62
CA SER A 142 4.22 -0.49 -10.03
C SER A 142 5.37 -0.13 -9.08
N ALA A 143 5.13 -0.19 -7.78
CA ALA A 143 6.14 0.00 -6.75
C ALA A 143 7.33 -0.97 -6.90
N SER A 144 7.07 -2.24 -7.20
CA SER A 144 8.12 -3.25 -7.41
C SER A 144 8.97 -2.94 -8.64
N ARG A 145 8.34 -2.57 -9.76
CA ARG A 145 9.07 -2.11 -10.96
C ARG A 145 9.95 -0.89 -10.70
N MET A 146 9.48 0.03 -9.87
CA MET A 146 10.27 1.19 -9.46
C MET A 146 11.48 0.77 -8.61
N GLN A 147 11.30 -0.10 -7.62
CA GLN A 147 12.41 -0.63 -6.82
C GLN A 147 13.47 -1.33 -7.69
N GLU A 148 13.04 -2.10 -8.69
CA GLU A 148 13.94 -2.73 -9.66
C GLU A 148 14.68 -1.70 -10.54
N ALA A 149 14.03 -0.59 -10.90
CA ALA A 149 14.67 0.49 -11.66
C ALA A 149 15.73 1.21 -10.81
N LEU A 150 15.41 1.54 -9.55
CA LEU A 150 16.35 2.14 -8.60
C LEU A 150 17.54 1.23 -8.33
N THR A 151 17.30 -0.07 -8.12
CA THR A 151 18.39 -1.04 -7.88
C THR A 151 19.34 -1.14 -9.08
N ARG A 152 18.80 -1.19 -10.31
CA ARG A 152 19.63 -1.19 -11.52
C ARG A 152 20.42 0.10 -11.68
N HIS A 153 19.81 1.23 -11.33
CA HIS A 153 20.49 2.52 -11.37
C HIS A 153 21.66 2.57 -10.39
N ASP A 154 21.46 2.14 -9.13
CA ASP A 154 22.52 2.00 -8.14
C ASP A 154 23.67 1.11 -8.61
N ASP A 155 23.35 -0.07 -9.17
CA ASP A 155 24.36 -1.02 -9.65
C ASP A 155 25.24 -0.40 -10.75
N LEU A 156 24.64 0.38 -11.66
CA LEU A 156 25.36 1.11 -12.71
C LEU A 156 26.24 2.22 -12.14
N VAL A 157 25.72 2.99 -11.17
CA VAL A 157 26.49 4.06 -10.51
C VAL A 157 27.67 3.47 -9.74
N LEU A 158 27.45 2.40 -8.96
CA LEU A 158 28.49 1.70 -8.22
C LEU A 158 29.55 1.09 -9.15
N ALA A 159 29.15 0.46 -10.26
CA ALA A 159 30.07 -0.08 -11.25
C ALA A 159 30.95 1.02 -11.87
N ARG A 160 30.36 2.19 -12.17
CA ARG A 160 31.09 3.34 -12.70
C ARG A 160 32.08 3.91 -11.69
N LEU A 161 31.67 4.07 -10.43
CA LEU A 161 32.55 4.57 -9.36
C LEU A 161 33.73 3.62 -9.11
N ARG A 162 33.51 2.30 -9.17
CA ARG A 162 34.60 1.30 -9.08
C ARG A 162 35.58 1.43 -10.23
N ALA A 163 35.09 1.53 -11.46
CA ALA A 163 35.95 1.70 -12.64
C ALA A 163 36.78 3.00 -12.58
N GLU A 164 36.21 4.10 -12.09
CA GLU A 164 36.92 5.36 -11.89
C GLU A 164 38.00 5.26 -10.80
N ALA A 165 37.72 4.55 -9.70
CA ALA A 165 38.69 4.30 -8.62
C ALA A 165 39.84 3.38 -9.08
N ASP A 166 39.54 2.34 -9.85
CA ASP A 166 40.52 1.43 -10.42
C ASP A 166 41.43 2.16 -11.42
N ALA A 167 40.86 3.03 -12.26
CA ALA A 167 41.63 3.87 -13.18
C ALA A 167 42.53 4.87 -12.43
N ALA A 168 42.03 5.50 -11.37
CA ALA A 168 42.81 6.43 -10.55
C ALA A 168 43.97 5.74 -9.81
N SER A 169 43.73 4.55 -9.24
CA SER A 169 44.79 3.77 -8.58
C SER A 169 45.85 3.28 -9.57
N ALA A 170 45.46 2.84 -10.76
CA ALA A 170 46.39 2.48 -11.83
C ALA A 170 47.22 3.67 -12.32
N ALA A 171 46.63 4.87 -12.41
CA ALA A 171 47.34 6.09 -12.76
C ALA A 171 48.34 6.51 -11.66
N ALA A 172 47.96 6.44 -10.39
CA ALA A 172 48.84 6.71 -9.26
C ALA A 172 50.01 5.73 -9.19
N ALA A 173 49.78 4.44 -9.44
CA ALA A 173 50.84 3.43 -9.50
C ALA A 173 51.83 3.69 -10.64
N ARG A 174 51.36 4.17 -11.80
CA ARG A 174 52.23 4.54 -12.93
C ARG A 174 53.05 5.82 -12.68
N ALA A 175 52.56 6.73 -11.85
CA ALA A 175 53.26 7.97 -11.51
C ALA A 175 54.32 7.79 -10.40
N ALA A 176 54.29 6.65 -9.68
CA ALA A 176 55.22 6.31 -8.61
C ALA A 176 56.41 5.45 -9.07
N VAL A 177 56.45 5.07 -10.35
CA VAL A 177 57.56 4.38 -11.03
C VAL A 177 58.36 5.40 -11.83
#